data_AF-D7B5H6-F1
#
_entry.id   AF-D7B5H6-F1
#
_cell.length_a   1.000
_cell.length_b   1.000
_cell.length_c   1.000
_cell.angle_alpha   90.00
_cell.angle_beta   90.00
_cell.angle_gamma   90.00
#
_symmetry.space_group_name_H-M   'P 1'
#
loop_
_entity.id
_entity.type
_entity.pdbx_description
1 polymer ?
#
loop_
_entity_poly.entity_id
_entity_poly.type
_entity_poly.pdbx_seq_one_letter_code
_entity_poly.pdbx_strand_id
1 'polypeptide(L)'
;MVPPRDPGPAGNAGNAGHAAKAAPAGTPTGTAAGDRLRAPSRLHAFNRYELKYLVPADQARDVRAELTARMRADRNAGPDGYGVWSLYYDTDRLRFYHEKIEGLRFRRKLRVRRYGEVGPAAEDTPVSVEIKQRVNRVTQKRRVMLPYHLARDLCDRRVRVEHPGADQAFVDEVLDLVHRLDLRPTAMTGYRREPYVGTGSDLGLRVTLDHRVRGRDRDFDLRAEAESRYIISPHLAVMEVKANERAPYWVTDMAARFGLQVQRVSKYCQSVEAHGMAPRSVFHLPEEDVVAEARPLGSVVEAPPPVPTAGGASSGPRS
;
A
#
# COMPACT_ATOMS: atom_id res chain seq x y z
N MET A 1 36.92 -55.25 -60.11
CA MET A 1 35.69 -56.05 -59.92
C MET A 1 34.77 -55.25 -59.01
N VAL A 2 33.60 -54.87 -59.51
CA VAL A 2 32.52 -54.07 -58.88
C VAL A 2 31.29 -54.99 -58.80
N PRO A 3 30.25 -54.71 -57.99
CA PRO A 3 30.06 -54.78 -56.53
C PRO A 3 29.25 -56.06 -56.16
N PRO A 4 28.47 -56.12 -55.06
CA PRO A 4 27.02 -55.86 -55.21
C PRO A 4 26.31 -55.18 -54.01
N ARG A 5 25.01 -54.91 -54.23
CA ARG A 5 23.96 -54.25 -53.43
C ARG A 5 23.07 -55.24 -52.63
N ASP A 6 22.41 -54.70 -51.59
CA ASP A 6 21.03 -54.96 -51.07
C ASP A 6 20.66 -56.37 -50.53
N PRO A 7 19.56 -56.59 -49.75
CA PRO A 7 18.32 -55.77 -49.59
C PRO A 7 17.72 -55.64 -48.15
N GLY A 8 16.59 -54.90 -48.03
CA GLY A 8 15.62 -54.92 -46.90
C GLY A 8 14.79 -56.24 -46.83
N PRO A 9 13.57 -56.34 -46.23
CA PRO A 9 12.59 -55.27 -45.92
C PRO A 9 11.68 -55.47 -44.64
N ALA A 10 10.69 -54.58 -44.50
CA ALA A 10 9.28 -54.76 -44.05
C ALA A 10 8.93 -55.31 -42.64
N GLY A 11 8.16 -54.54 -41.86
CA GLY A 11 6.74 -54.85 -41.54
C GLY A 11 6.65 -55.40 -40.11
N ASN A 12 5.62 -55.21 -39.27
CA ASN A 12 4.22 -54.89 -39.47
C ASN A 12 3.61 -54.38 -38.13
N ALA A 13 2.41 -53.84 -38.24
CA ALA A 13 1.56 -53.19 -37.27
C ALA A 13 0.90 -54.09 -36.19
N GLY A 14 0.27 -53.40 -35.22
CA GLY A 14 -0.81 -53.89 -34.35
C GLY A 14 -0.29 -54.30 -32.97
N ASN A 15 -0.90 -53.94 -31.84
CA ASN A 15 -2.33 -53.90 -31.56
C ASN A 15 -2.59 -53.15 -30.23
N ALA A 16 -3.80 -52.60 -30.10
CA ALA A 16 -4.35 -51.98 -28.90
C ALA A 16 -4.77 -53.02 -27.84
N GLY A 17 -4.89 -52.61 -26.58
CA GLY A 17 -5.55 -53.44 -25.56
C GLY A 17 -5.54 -52.84 -24.16
N HIS A 18 -6.71 -52.44 -23.70
CA HIS A 18 -7.07 -51.92 -22.37
C HIS A 18 -6.65 -52.81 -21.19
N ALA A 19 -6.45 -52.21 -19.99
CA ALA A 19 -7.37 -52.35 -18.85
C ALA A 19 -6.80 -51.79 -17.52
N ALA A 20 -7.72 -51.27 -16.71
CA ALA A 20 -7.51 -50.64 -15.41
C ALA A 20 -7.50 -51.62 -14.21
N LYS A 21 -6.89 -51.18 -13.09
CA LYS A 21 -7.20 -51.46 -11.65
C LYS A 21 -5.98 -50.99 -10.81
N ALA A 22 -6.04 -50.55 -9.56
CA ALA A 22 -7.08 -50.31 -8.55
C ALA A 22 -6.46 -49.42 -7.46
N ALA A 23 -7.29 -48.74 -6.66
CA ALA A 23 -6.89 -48.01 -5.45
C ALA A 23 -6.47 -48.97 -4.30
N PRO A 24 -5.88 -48.41 -3.23
CA PRO A 24 -6.38 -48.75 -1.91
C PRO A 24 -6.72 -47.51 -1.08
N ALA A 25 -7.79 -47.66 -0.29
CA ALA A 25 -8.22 -46.73 0.74
C ALA A 25 -7.44 -46.97 2.04
N GLY A 26 -7.14 -45.89 2.75
CA GLY A 26 -6.68 -45.90 4.13
C GLY A 26 -6.84 -44.50 4.72
N THR A 27 -7.81 -44.32 5.60
CA THR A 27 -7.90 -43.17 6.53
C THR A 27 -7.29 -43.63 7.86
N PRO A 28 -6.57 -42.77 8.61
CA PRO A 28 -7.27 -42.00 9.63
C PRO A 28 -6.77 -40.55 9.84
N THR A 29 -7.72 -39.70 10.24
CA THR A 29 -7.64 -38.59 11.22
C THR A 29 -6.70 -37.38 10.99
N GLY A 30 -7.32 -36.20 10.86
CA GLY A 30 -7.07 -35.09 11.81
C GLY A 30 -6.21 -33.91 11.37
N THR A 31 -6.88 -32.87 10.85
CA THR A 31 -6.65 -31.42 11.12
C THR A 31 -5.28 -30.78 10.85
N ALA A 32 -5.19 -29.99 9.76
CA ALA A 32 -4.78 -28.56 9.74
C ALA A 32 -4.40 -28.11 8.31
N ALA A 33 -5.36 -28.08 7.39
CA ALA A 33 -5.22 -27.37 6.12
C ALA A 33 -5.61 -25.90 6.33
N GLY A 34 -4.66 -25.09 6.80
CA GLY A 34 -4.80 -23.63 6.89
C GLY A 34 -4.52 -22.97 5.55
N ASP A 35 -5.55 -22.35 4.99
CA ASP A 35 -5.61 -21.55 3.76
C ASP A 35 -4.28 -20.92 3.30
N ARG A 36 -3.64 -21.58 2.34
CA ARG A 36 -2.74 -20.90 1.40
C ARG A 36 -3.60 -19.93 0.60
N LEU A 37 -3.43 -18.63 0.86
CA LEU A 37 -3.98 -17.54 0.04
C LEU A 37 -3.75 -17.85 -1.43
N ARG A 38 -4.78 -18.37 -2.11
CA ARG A 38 -4.76 -18.64 -3.55
C ARG A 38 -4.38 -17.34 -4.24
N ALA A 39 -3.27 -17.37 -4.97
CA ALA A 39 -2.99 -16.38 -5.98
C ALA A 39 -4.21 -16.26 -6.91
N PRO A 40 -4.64 -15.06 -7.29
CA PRO A 40 -5.84 -14.90 -8.12
C PRO A 40 -5.66 -15.66 -9.43
N SER A 41 -6.61 -16.55 -9.71
CA SER A 41 -6.68 -17.32 -10.95
C SER A 41 -6.80 -16.39 -12.16
N ARG A 42 -6.04 -16.68 -13.22
CA ARG A 42 -6.13 -16.03 -14.54
C ARG A 42 -7.49 -16.34 -15.17
N LEU A 43 -8.52 -15.52 -14.94
CA LEU A 43 -9.69 -15.27 -15.81
C LEU A 43 -10.69 -14.39 -15.02
N HIS A 44 -11.22 -13.36 -15.66
CA HIS A 44 -11.90 -12.15 -15.13
C HIS A 44 -10.96 -11.00 -14.71
N ALA A 45 -10.47 -10.27 -15.72
CA ALA A 45 -9.92 -8.93 -15.52
C ALA A 45 -11.06 -7.96 -15.17
N PHE A 46 -11.53 -7.98 -13.92
CA PHE A 46 -12.46 -6.96 -13.43
C PHE A 46 -11.78 -5.59 -13.50
N ASN A 47 -12.44 -4.60 -14.13
CA ASN A 47 -11.98 -3.22 -14.05
C ASN A 47 -12.00 -2.80 -12.58
N ARG A 48 -10.82 -2.58 -11.98
CA ARG A 48 -10.74 -2.07 -10.60
C ARG A 48 -10.71 -0.56 -10.61
N TYR A 49 -11.63 0.06 -9.88
CA TYR A 49 -11.71 1.50 -9.72
C TYR A 49 -11.03 1.92 -8.42
N GLU A 50 -10.37 3.08 -8.45
CA GLU A 50 -9.73 3.71 -7.30
C GLU A 50 -10.22 5.17 -7.24
N LEU A 51 -11.12 5.46 -6.31
CA LEU A 51 -11.62 6.81 -6.04
C LEU A 51 -10.93 7.35 -4.80
N LYS A 52 -10.63 8.65 -4.77
CA LYS A 52 -10.11 9.31 -3.57
C LYS A 52 -10.97 10.49 -3.21
N TYR A 53 -11.13 10.73 -1.93
CA TYR A 53 -11.85 11.87 -1.37
C TYR A 53 -11.01 12.50 -0.26
N LEU A 54 -11.23 13.78 0.00
CA LEU A 54 -10.73 14.45 1.19
C LEU A 54 -11.89 14.55 2.17
N VAL A 55 -11.72 13.96 3.34
CA VAL A 55 -12.73 13.92 4.40
C VAL A 55 -12.31 14.90 5.50
N PRO A 56 -13.08 15.97 5.74
CA PRO A 56 -12.89 16.85 6.88
C PRO A 56 -12.88 16.12 8.22
N ALA A 57 -12.06 16.59 9.17
CA ALA A 57 -11.87 15.92 10.46
C ALA A 57 -13.14 15.89 11.31
N ASP A 58 -13.98 16.91 11.21
CA ASP A 58 -15.31 16.99 11.85
C ASP A 58 -16.28 15.92 11.31
N GLN A 59 -16.16 15.54 10.02
CA GLN A 59 -16.96 14.47 9.40
C GLN A 59 -16.34 13.08 9.53
N ALA A 60 -15.06 12.97 9.89
CA ALA A 60 -14.33 11.70 9.89
C ALA A 60 -14.93 10.66 10.84
N ARG A 61 -15.53 11.09 11.95
CA ARG A 61 -16.23 10.20 12.89
C ARG A 61 -17.46 9.56 12.24
N ASP A 62 -18.26 10.34 11.53
CA ASP A 62 -19.52 9.87 10.95
C ASP A 62 -19.27 8.99 9.72
N VAL A 63 -18.30 9.38 8.88
CA VAL A 63 -17.82 8.52 7.78
C VAL A 63 -17.33 7.18 8.31
N ARG A 64 -16.56 7.17 9.41
CA ARG A 64 -16.08 5.95 10.05
C ARG A 64 -17.24 5.07 10.54
N ALA A 65 -18.26 5.66 11.15
CA ALA A 65 -19.43 4.92 11.63
C ALA A 65 -20.14 4.22 10.46
N GLU A 66 -20.30 4.90 9.32
CA GLU A 66 -20.92 4.34 8.12
C GLU A 66 -20.12 3.20 7.49
N LEU A 67 -18.79 3.35 7.45
CA LEU A 67 -17.89 2.29 6.99
C LEU A 67 -17.96 1.07 7.91
N THR A 68 -17.92 1.28 9.23
CA THR A 68 -17.93 0.18 10.22
C THR A 68 -19.27 -0.55 10.28
N ALA A 69 -20.38 0.13 9.95
CA ALA A 69 -21.69 -0.51 9.87
C ALA A 69 -21.83 -1.52 8.71
N ARG A 70 -20.98 -1.44 7.68
CA ARG A 70 -21.11 -2.23 6.42
C ARG A 70 -19.85 -3.02 6.05
N MET A 71 -18.71 -2.63 6.61
CA MET A 71 -17.40 -3.20 6.34
C MET A 71 -16.76 -3.67 7.65
N ARG A 72 -15.76 -4.54 7.54
CA ARG A 72 -14.93 -4.93 8.68
C ARG A 72 -13.59 -4.21 8.62
N ALA A 73 -13.02 -3.90 9.78
CA ALA A 73 -11.62 -3.51 9.84
C ALA A 73 -10.74 -4.63 9.26
N ASP A 74 -9.65 -4.27 8.59
CA ASP A 74 -8.65 -5.26 8.17
C ASP A 74 -8.10 -5.99 9.39
N ARG A 75 -7.97 -7.31 9.33
CA ARG A 75 -7.50 -8.14 10.46
C ARG A 75 -6.11 -7.73 11.00
N ASN A 76 -5.30 -7.07 10.17
CA ASN A 76 -3.96 -6.63 10.55
C ASN A 76 -3.96 -5.19 11.09
N ALA A 77 -5.12 -4.53 11.16
CA ALA A 77 -5.25 -3.23 11.79
C ALA A 77 -5.43 -3.39 13.30
N GLY A 78 -4.67 -2.61 14.07
CA GLY A 78 -4.98 -2.38 15.48
C GLY A 78 -6.29 -1.58 15.62
N PRO A 79 -6.75 -1.35 16.87
CA PRO A 79 -7.96 -0.55 17.15
C PRO A 79 -7.91 0.84 16.50
N ASP A 80 -6.69 1.31 16.31
CA ASP A 80 -6.31 2.65 15.91
C ASP A 80 -5.77 2.72 14.48
N GLY A 81 -5.76 1.60 13.75
CA GLY A 81 -5.09 1.48 12.45
C GLY A 81 -3.62 1.11 12.58
N TYR A 82 -2.79 1.55 11.63
CA TYR A 82 -1.33 1.39 11.67
C TYR A 82 -0.60 2.50 10.90
N GLY A 83 0.66 2.75 11.23
CA GLY A 83 1.54 3.63 10.46
C GLY A 83 1.95 3.02 9.12
N VAL A 84 2.06 3.88 8.10
CA VAL A 84 2.61 3.55 6.79
C VAL A 84 3.64 4.58 6.42
N TRP A 85 4.87 4.12 6.18
CA TRP A 85 5.94 4.95 5.62
C TRP A 85 6.32 4.43 4.24
N SER A 86 6.55 5.34 3.31
CA SER A 86 6.98 4.99 1.95
C SER A 86 8.07 5.96 1.52
N LEU A 87 9.26 5.43 1.25
CA LEU A 87 10.33 6.12 0.55
C LEU A 87 10.14 5.94 -0.95
N TYR A 88 9.99 7.04 -1.67
CA TYR A 88 9.89 7.07 -3.13
C TYR A 88 11.25 7.34 -3.76
N TYR A 89 11.48 6.68 -4.87
CA TYR A 89 12.65 6.84 -5.70
C TYR A 89 12.23 7.46 -7.03
N ASP A 90 12.97 8.46 -7.47
CA ASP A 90 12.82 9.12 -8.76
C ASP A 90 14.21 9.52 -9.29
N THR A 91 14.25 10.06 -10.49
CA THR A 91 15.46 10.65 -11.08
C THR A 91 15.72 12.02 -10.46
N ASP A 92 16.94 12.54 -10.62
CA ASP A 92 17.31 13.91 -10.27
C ASP A 92 16.37 14.99 -10.87
N ARG A 93 15.86 14.73 -12.08
CA ARG A 93 14.89 15.57 -12.80
C ARG A 93 13.42 15.18 -12.58
N LEU A 94 13.11 14.44 -11.51
CA LEU A 94 11.73 14.12 -11.09
C LEU A 94 10.87 13.49 -12.21
N ARG A 95 11.44 12.56 -12.97
CA ARG A 95 10.78 11.95 -14.12
C ARG A 95 9.42 11.36 -13.75
N PHE A 96 9.31 10.53 -12.70
CA PHE A 96 8.06 9.88 -12.31
C PHE A 96 7.02 10.87 -11.75
N TYR A 97 7.45 12.00 -11.19
CA TYR A 97 6.57 13.12 -10.88
C TYR A 97 5.95 13.69 -12.17
N HIS A 98 6.77 14.11 -13.13
CA HIS A 98 6.29 14.72 -14.38
C HIS A 98 5.38 13.75 -15.16
N GLU A 99 5.80 12.49 -15.32
CA GLU A 99 4.99 11.46 -15.98
C GLU A 99 3.61 11.28 -15.32
N LYS A 100 3.51 11.50 -14.00
CA LYS A 100 2.26 11.40 -13.24
C LYS A 100 1.39 12.66 -13.40
N ILE A 101 1.97 13.86 -13.37
CA ILE A 101 1.25 15.12 -13.50
C ILE A 101 0.72 15.29 -14.93
N GLU A 102 1.54 15.01 -15.94
CA GLU A 102 1.17 15.05 -17.36
C GLU A 102 0.24 13.90 -17.76
N GLY A 103 0.05 12.91 -16.88
CA GLY A 103 -0.88 11.83 -17.10
C GLY A 103 -0.43 10.81 -18.14
N LEU A 104 0.88 10.68 -18.39
CA LEU A 104 1.43 9.80 -19.42
C LEU A 104 0.95 8.36 -19.27
N ARG A 105 0.60 7.73 -20.40
CA ARG A 105 0.00 6.39 -20.45
C ARG A 105 0.95 5.29 -20.00
N PHE A 106 2.25 5.50 -20.19
CA PHE A 106 3.31 4.64 -19.68
C PHE A 106 4.03 5.39 -18.57
N ARG A 107 3.97 4.87 -17.34
CA ARG A 107 4.67 5.45 -16.19
C ARG A 107 4.89 4.44 -15.10
N ARG A 108 5.95 4.63 -14.31
CA ARG A 108 6.31 3.76 -13.18
C ARG A 108 6.50 4.58 -11.92
N LYS A 109 6.46 3.90 -10.77
CA LYS A 109 6.86 4.43 -9.47
C LYS A 109 7.55 3.31 -8.70
N LEU A 110 8.76 3.57 -8.21
CA LEU A 110 9.46 2.69 -7.27
C LEU A 110 9.31 3.25 -5.86
N ARG A 111 9.04 2.38 -4.89
CA ARG A 111 9.06 2.75 -3.48
C ARG A 111 9.45 1.59 -2.57
N VAL A 112 10.08 1.93 -1.44
CA VAL A 112 10.27 1.04 -0.30
C VAL A 112 9.28 1.42 0.78
N ARG A 113 8.48 0.47 1.25
CA ARG A 113 7.36 0.72 2.17
C ARG A 113 7.50 -0.09 3.46
N ARG A 114 7.38 0.59 4.59
CA ARG A 114 7.29 -0.01 5.93
C ARG A 114 5.86 0.13 6.46
N TYR A 115 5.40 -0.90 7.17
CA TYR A 115 4.17 -0.91 7.96
C TYR A 115 4.52 -0.96 9.45
N GLY A 116 3.68 -0.38 10.29
CA GLY A 116 3.84 -0.39 11.74
C GLY A 116 4.05 1.01 12.33
N GLU A 117 4.34 1.05 13.63
CA GLU A 117 4.55 2.30 14.35
C GLU A 117 5.76 3.08 13.83
N VAL A 118 5.68 4.39 13.98
CA VAL A 118 6.74 5.32 13.59
C VAL A 118 7.77 5.36 14.70
N GLY A 119 9.04 5.21 14.35
CA GLY A 119 10.14 5.20 15.32
C GLY A 119 11.27 4.26 14.89
N PRO A 120 12.27 4.08 15.76
CA PRO A 120 13.38 3.16 15.57
C PRO A 120 12.87 1.78 15.15
N ALA A 121 13.52 1.20 14.15
CA ALA A 121 13.24 -0.14 13.68
C ALA A 121 14.56 -0.88 13.55
N ALA A 122 14.54 -2.19 13.79
CA ALA A 122 15.71 -3.02 13.57
C ALA A 122 16.06 -3.11 12.06
N GLU A 123 17.31 -3.42 11.73
CA GLU A 123 17.76 -3.51 10.33
C GLU A 123 17.10 -4.62 9.52
N ASP A 124 16.63 -5.64 10.20
CA ASP A 124 15.90 -6.77 9.66
C ASP A 124 14.40 -6.51 9.52
N THR A 125 13.92 -5.31 9.91
CA THR A 125 12.50 -4.93 9.79
C THR A 125 11.98 -5.24 8.37
N PRO A 126 10.91 -6.03 8.24
CA PRO A 126 10.36 -6.36 6.94
C PRO A 126 9.80 -5.11 6.24
N VAL A 127 10.27 -4.85 5.02
CA VAL A 127 9.78 -3.80 4.14
C VAL A 127 9.33 -4.38 2.82
N SER A 128 8.42 -3.68 2.15
CA SER A 128 7.97 -4.02 0.81
C SER A 128 8.63 -3.11 -0.21
N VAL A 129 9.45 -3.67 -1.09
CA VAL A 129 9.94 -2.98 -2.28
C VAL A 129 8.89 -3.15 -3.37
N GLU A 130 8.34 -2.05 -3.89
CA GLU A 130 7.17 -2.06 -4.77
C GLU A 130 7.42 -1.26 -6.05
N ILE A 131 7.06 -1.85 -7.20
CA ILE A 131 6.92 -1.14 -8.47
C ILE A 131 5.42 -1.05 -8.80
N LYS A 132 4.90 0.19 -8.91
CA LYS A 132 3.57 0.47 -9.47
C LYS A 132 3.75 0.98 -10.89
N GLN A 133 3.36 0.19 -11.88
CA GLN A 133 3.43 0.53 -13.29
C GLN A 133 2.03 0.77 -13.86
N ARG A 134 1.89 1.78 -14.70
CA ARG A 134 0.73 1.93 -15.59
C ARG A 134 1.17 1.80 -17.03
N VAL A 135 0.45 0.97 -17.79
CA VAL A 135 0.58 0.81 -19.24
C VAL A 135 -0.81 1.02 -19.83
N ASN A 136 -1.01 2.14 -20.52
CA ASN A 136 -2.31 2.58 -21.02
C ASN A 136 -3.37 2.67 -19.90
N ARG A 137 -4.35 1.77 -19.91
CA ARG A 137 -5.43 1.70 -18.92
C ARG A 137 -5.14 0.71 -17.79
N VAL A 138 -4.13 -0.14 -17.94
CA VAL A 138 -3.81 -1.21 -16.99
C VAL A 138 -2.79 -0.71 -15.98
N THR A 139 -3.08 -0.91 -14.70
CA THR A 139 -2.12 -0.68 -13.61
C THR A 139 -1.69 -2.02 -13.04
N GLN A 140 -0.39 -2.25 -12.96
CA GLN A 140 0.21 -3.42 -12.36
C GLN A 140 0.98 -2.98 -11.11
N LYS A 141 0.89 -3.80 -10.06
CA LYS A 141 1.69 -3.64 -8.86
C LYS A 141 2.43 -4.94 -8.61
N ARG A 142 3.75 -4.89 -8.61
CA ARG A 142 4.62 -5.99 -8.19
C ARG A 142 5.37 -5.57 -6.94
N ARG A 143 5.68 -6.53 -6.08
CA ARG A 143 6.42 -6.28 -4.85
C ARG A 143 7.18 -7.50 -4.38
N VAL A 144 8.25 -7.26 -3.62
CA VAL A 144 8.97 -8.26 -2.84
C VAL A 144 9.06 -7.79 -1.39
N MET A 145 9.00 -8.72 -0.45
CA MET A 145 9.29 -8.45 0.96
C MET A 145 10.76 -8.73 1.20
N LEU A 146 11.47 -7.77 1.80
CA LEU A 146 12.88 -7.89 2.14
C LEU A 146 13.10 -7.31 3.55
N PRO A 147 14.11 -7.80 4.28
CA PRO A 147 14.72 -7.07 5.37
C PRO A 147 15.15 -5.66 4.90
N TYR A 148 15.00 -4.66 5.76
CA TYR A 148 15.26 -3.27 5.37
C TYR A 148 16.69 -3.03 4.90
N HIS A 149 17.70 -3.64 5.54
CA HIS A 149 19.09 -3.55 5.07
C HIS A 149 19.25 -4.07 3.63
N LEU A 150 18.63 -5.21 3.28
CA LEU A 150 18.67 -5.73 1.90
C LEU A 150 17.90 -4.84 0.90
N ALA A 151 16.82 -4.19 1.33
CA ALA A 151 16.14 -3.22 0.48
C ALA A 151 17.02 -2.00 0.19
N ARG A 152 17.85 -1.57 1.14
CA ARG A 152 18.86 -0.51 0.96
C ARG A 152 20.02 -0.97 0.09
N ASP A 153 20.49 -2.20 0.25
CA ASP A 153 21.45 -2.82 -0.68
C ASP A 153 20.94 -2.71 -2.11
N LEU A 154 19.70 -3.16 -2.35
CA LEU A 154 19.08 -3.18 -3.67
C LEU A 154 18.84 -1.80 -4.26
N CYS A 155 18.25 -0.88 -3.49
CA CYS A 155 17.75 0.39 -4.02
C CYS A 155 18.72 1.56 -3.85
N ASP A 156 19.46 1.63 -2.74
CA ASP A 156 20.40 2.72 -2.45
C ASP A 156 21.80 2.36 -2.98
N ARG A 157 22.32 1.20 -2.58
CA ARG A 157 23.68 0.74 -2.94
C ARG A 157 23.73 0.08 -4.31
N ARG A 158 22.57 -0.22 -4.89
CA ARG A 158 22.43 -0.83 -6.23
C ARG A 158 23.16 -2.17 -6.34
N VAL A 159 23.07 -2.96 -5.29
CA VAL A 159 23.65 -4.30 -5.19
C VAL A 159 22.55 -5.33 -5.35
N ARG A 160 22.79 -6.35 -6.19
CA ARG A 160 21.88 -7.47 -6.31
C ARG A 160 21.79 -8.23 -4.98
N VAL A 161 20.58 -8.54 -4.52
CA VAL A 161 20.36 -9.23 -3.24
C VAL A 161 19.67 -10.58 -3.43
N GLU A 162 19.90 -11.49 -2.49
CA GLU A 162 19.19 -12.77 -2.40
C GLU A 162 18.45 -12.88 -1.08
N HIS A 163 17.25 -13.45 -1.09
CA HIS A 163 16.47 -13.66 0.12
C HIS A 163 15.49 -14.83 -0.08
N PRO A 164 15.33 -15.74 0.89
CA PRO A 164 14.39 -16.86 0.79
C PRO A 164 12.96 -16.39 0.47
N GLY A 165 12.34 -17.01 -0.53
CA GLY A 165 10.97 -16.68 -0.95
C GLY A 165 10.82 -15.36 -1.74
N ALA A 166 11.90 -14.61 -1.98
CA ALA A 166 11.87 -13.45 -2.86
C ALA A 166 11.80 -13.87 -4.34
N ASP A 167 10.95 -13.18 -5.11
CA ASP A 167 10.94 -13.27 -6.58
C ASP A 167 12.24 -12.64 -7.13
N GLN A 168 13.23 -13.48 -7.43
CA GLN A 168 14.54 -13.05 -7.89
C GLN A 168 14.48 -12.30 -9.23
N ALA A 169 13.54 -12.66 -10.12
CA ALA A 169 13.35 -11.92 -11.37
C ALA A 169 12.79 -10.51 -11.12
N PHE A 170 11.96 -10.32 -10.07
CA PHE A 170 11.53 -8.99 -9.66
C PHE A 170 12.65 -8.19 -8.99
N VAL A 171 13.53 -8.84 -8.21
CA VAL A 171 14.73 -8.18 -7.67
C VAL A 171 15.61 -7.65 -8.80
N ASP A 172 15.85 -8.45 -9.84
CA ASP A 172 16.60 -8.04 -11.02
C ASP A 172 15.91 -6.89 -11.77
N GLU A 173 14.57 -6.90 -11.89
CA GLU A 173 13.81 -5.77 -12.48
C GLU A 173 13.99 -4.48 -11.67
N VAL A 174 13.95 -4.56 -10.33
CA VAL A 174 14.17 -3.38 -9.48
C VAL A 174 15.59 -2.86 -9.66
N LEU A 175 16.59 -3.74 -9.63
CA LEU A 175 18.00 -3.39 -9.78
C LEU A 175 18.27 -2.70 -11.12
N ASP A 176 17.77 -3.29 -12.20
CA ASP A 176 17.85 -2.74 -13.55
C ASP A 176 17.14 -1.38 -13.67
N LEU A 177 15.95 -1.23 -13.07
CA LEU A 177 15.22 0.03 -13.07
C LEU A 177 16.00 1.15 -12.35
N VAL A 178 16.59 0.83 -11.19
CA VAL A 178 17.39 1.77 -10.40
C VAL A 178 18.65 2.18 -11.15
N HIS A 179 19.36 1.25 -11.77
CA HIS A 179 20.56 1.56 -12.57
C HIS A 179 20.24 2.37 -13.82
N ARG A 180 19.31 1.89 -14.65
CA ARG A 180 19.02 2.49 -15.96
C ARG A 180 18.56 3.93 -15.85
N LEU A 181 17.80 4.25 -14.80
CA LEU A 181 17.23 5.58 -14.60
C LEU A 181 17.99 6.41 -13.57
N ASP A 182 19.10 5.89 -13.03
CA ASP A 182 19.83 6.52 -11.93
C ASP A 182 18.90 6.93 -10.77
N LEU A 183 18.00 6.03 -10.36
CA LEU A 183 17.01 6.36 -9.33
C LEU A 183 17.67 6.60 -7.98
N ARG A 184 17.14 7.58 -7.25
CA ARG A 184 17.63 8.00 -5.92
C ARG A 184 16.46 8.20 -4.97
N PRO A 185 16.65 7.98 -3.66
CA PRO A 185 15.71 8.44 -2.64
C PRO A 185 15.35 9.91 -2.89
N THR A 186 14.05 10.21 -3.04
CA THR A 186 13.58 11.54 -3.49
C THR A 186 12.61 12.16 -2.50
N ALA A 187 11.66 11.39 -1.98
CA ALA A 187 10.68 11.89 -1.03
C ALA A 187 10.16 10.75 -0.17
N MET A 188 9.94 11.00 1.11
CA MET A 188 9.29 10.06 2.01
C MET A 188 7.91 10.58 2.38
N THR A 189 6.91 9.69 2.44
CA THR A 189 5.57 10.00 2.96
C THR A 189 5.21 9.09 4.11
N GLY A 190 4.69 9.67 5.19
CA GLY A 190 4.20 8.97 6.38
C GLY A 190 2.73 9.30 6.64
N TYR A 191 1.95 8.36 7.13
CA TYR A 191 0.56 8.58 7.54
C TYR A 191 0.05 7.45 8.43
N ARG A 192 -1.03 7.71 9.16
CA ARG A 192 -1.75 6.68 9.93
C ARG A 192 -2.95 6.20 9.12
N ARG A 193 -3.07 4.89 8.93
CA ARG A 193 -4.06 4.26 8.06
C ARG A 193 -5.07 3.44 8.84
N GLU A 194 -6.34 3.65 8.52
CA GLU A 194 -7.46 2.84 8.97
C GLU A 194 -8.05 2.09 7.78
N PRO A 195 -7.79 0.77 7.67
CA PRO A 195 -8.26 -0.02 6.55
C PRO A 195 -9.56 -0.78 6.84
N TYR A 196 -10.45 -0.78 5.86
CA TYR A 196 -11.72 -1.49 5.86
C TYR A 196 -11.80 -2.43 4.66
N VAL A 197 -12.32 -3.62 4.87
CA VAL A 197 -12.57 -4.65 3.86
C VAL A 197 -14.07 -4.93 3.76
N GLY A 198 -14.57 -4.98 2.53
CA GLY A 198 -15.98 -5.25 2.27
C GLY A 198 -16.37 -6.66 2.68
N THR A 199 -17.65 -6.84 2.99
CA THR A 199 -18.22 -8.10 3.46
C THR A 199 -19.48 -8.46 2.66
N GLY A 200 -20.00 -9.67 2.83
CA GLY A 200 -21.21 -10.11 2.14
C GLY A 200 -21.06 -10.02 0.61
N SER A 201 -21.89 -9.23 -0.05
CA SER A 201 -21.83 -8.98 -1.50
C SER A 201 -20.65 -8.12 -1.95
N ASP A 202 -19.98 -7.41 -1.02
CA ASP A 202 -18.97 -6.38 -1.34
C ASP A 202 -17.52 -6.87 -1.16
N LEU A 203 -17.23 -8.17 -1.31
CA LEU A 203 -15.88 -8.75 -1.08
C LEU A 203 -14.74 -8.10 -1.91
N GLY A 204 -15.08 -7.44 -3.02
CA GLY A 204 -14.14 -6.70 -3.86
C GLY A 204 -13.78 -5.30 -3.35
N LEU A 205 -14.55 -4.77 -2.38
CA LEU A 205 -14.41 -3.42 -1.84
C LEU A 205 -13.33 -3.35 -0.77
N ARG A 206 -12.50 -2.31 -0.84
CA ARG A 206 -11.58 -1.88 0.22
C ARG A 206 -11.65 -0.39 0.35
N VAL A 207 -11.75 0.11 1.57
CA VAL A 207 -11.70 1.54 1.87
C VAL A 207 -10.57 1.79 2.85
N THR A 208 -9.81 2.87 2.69
CA THR A 208 -8.84 3.29 3.70
C THR A 208 -9.00 4.77 4.03
N LEU A 209 -8.95 5.12 5.30
CA LEU A 209 -8.75 6.51 5.74
C LEU A 209 -7.28 6.71 6.11
N ASP A 210 -6.61 7.59 5.38
CA ASP A 210 -5.22 7.97 5.68
C ASP A 210 -5.20 9.35 6.35
N HIS A 211 -4.84 9.38 7.63
CA HIS A 211 -4.81 10.55 8.48
C HIS A 211 -3.39 11.12 8.61
N ARG A 212 -3.32 12.41 8.95
CA ARG A 212 -2.06 13.08 9.32
C ARG A 212 -0.96 12.82 8.28
N VAL A 213 -1.28 13.06 7.01
CA VAL A 213 -0.37 12.73 5.90
C VAL A 213 0.79 13.71 5.90
N ARG A 214 1.98 13.17 6.12
CA ARG A 214 3.25 13.89 6.24
C ARG A 214 4.20 13.52 5.11
N GLY A 215 5.16 14.40 4.87
CA GLY A 215 6.26 14.11 3.97
C GLY A 215 7.54 14.86 4.34
N ARG A 216 8.67 14.32 3.87
CA ARG A 216 10.00 14.91 3.99
C ARG A 216 10.82 14.65 2.72
N ASP A 217 11.73 15.58 2.43
CA ASP A 217 12.65 15.61 1.29
C ASP A 217 14.11 15.29 1.67
N ARG A 218 14.32 14.89 2.94
CA ARG A 218 15.62 14.57 3.52
C ARG A 218 15.49 13.41 4.52
N ASP A 219 16.63 12.98 5.07
CA ASP A 219 16.72 11.95 6.12
C ASP A 219 15.92 10.69 5.76
N PHE A 220 16.25 10.05 4.65
CA PHE A 220 15.43 8.98 4.08
C PHE A 220 15.49 7.63 4.79
N ASP A 221 16.11 7.54 5.97
CA ASP A 221 16.11 6.31 6.75
C ASP A 221 14.70 6.03 7.34
N LEU A 222 14.06 4.94 6.93
CA LEU A 222 12.75 4.48 7.41
C LEU A 222 12.73 4.11 8.91
N ARG A 223 13.90 4.04 9.55
CA ARG A 223 14.07 3.83 11.00
C ARG A 223 14.22 5.14 11.76
N ALA A 224 14.54 6.24 11.09
CA ALA A 224 14.84 7.50 11.74
C ALA A 224 13.58 8.24 12.17
N GLU A 225 13.58 8.69 13.43
CA GLU A 225 12.72 9.78 13.90
C GLU A 225 13.28 11.10 13.36
N ALA A 226 12.94 11.41 12.12
CA ALA A 226 13.29 12.69 11.51
C ALA A 226 12.04 13.54 11.35
N GLU A 227 12.26 14.85 11.39
CA GLU A 227 11.21 15.84 11.23
C GLU A 227 10.46 15.63 9.91
N SER A 228 9.16 15.87 9.93
CA SER A 228 8.32 15.83 8.73
C SER A 228 7.23 16.86 8.90
N ARG A 229 6.80 17.47 7.81
CA ARG A 229 5.64 18.37 7.83
C ARG A 229 4.40 17.69 7.29
N TYR A 230 3.25 18.26 7.60
CA TYR A 230 2.01 17.91 6.93
C TYR A 230 2.09 18.35 5.46
N ILE A 231 1.86 17.41 4.55
CA ILE A 231 1.79 17.68 3.10
C ILE A 231 0.32 17.72 2.64
N ILE A 232 -0.59 17.27 3.48
CA ILE A 232 -2.05 17.47 3.38
C ILE A 232 -2.46 17.98 4.76
N SER A 233 -3.37 18.96 4.80
CA SER A 233 -3.86 19.54 6.06
C SER A 233 -4.17 18.45 7.09
N PRO A 234 -3.71 18.58 8.34
CA PRO A 234 -3.99 17.60 9.40
C PRO A 234 -5.48 17.52 9.75
N HIS A 235 -6.29 18.48 9.29
CA HIS A 235 -7.75 18.49 9.39
C HIS A 235 -8.45 17.72 8.26
N LEU A 236 -7.68 17.10 7.35
CA LEU A 236 -8.20 16.27 6.27
C LEU A 236 -7.66 14.84 6.37
N ALA A 237 -8.54 13.87 6.15
CA ALA A 237 -8.18 12.48 5.89
C ALA A 237 -8.33 12.18 4.40
N VAL A 238 -7.41 11.39 3.84
CA VAL A 238 -7.56 10.88 2.46
C VAL A 238 -8.31 9.57 2.51
N MET A 239 -9.57 9.58 2.10
CA MET A 239 -10.36 8.35 1.90
C MET A 239 -10.07 7.76 0.52
N GLU A 240 -9.56 6.54 0.46
CA GLU A 240 -9.30 5.81 -0.79
C GLU A 240 -10.26 4.61 -0.89
N VAL A 241 -11.13 4.63 -1.89
CA VAL A 241 -12.11 3.57 -2.18
C VAL A 241 -11.61 2.75 -3.36
N LYS A 242 -11.47 1.44 -3.17
CA LYS A 242 -11.08 0.47 -4.19
C LYS A 242 -12.16 -0.58 -4.35
N ALA A 243 -12.73 -0.70 -5.54
CA ALA A 243 -13.77 -1.67 -5.80
C ALA A 243 -13.51 -2.44 -7.11
N ASN A 244 -14.11 -3.62 -7.22
CA ASN A 244 -14.17 -4.38 -8.47
C ASN A 244 -15.39 -3.90 -9.26
N GLU A 245 -15.23 -3.69 -10.57
CA GLU A 245 -16.26 -3.27 -11.55
C GLU A 245 -16.90 -1.89 -11.33
N ARG A 246 -17.33 -1.56 -10.12
CA ARG A 246 -17.86 -0.25 -9.72
C ARG A 246 -17.84 -0.11 -8.20
N ALA A 247 -17.81 1.11 -7.70
CA ALA A 247 -18.05 1.35 -6.28
C ALA A 247 -19.52 1.01 -5.94
N PRO A 248 -19.82 0.34 -4.81
CA PRO A 248 -21.19 0.12 -4.37
C PRO A 248 -21.94 1.44 -4.20
N TYR A 249 -23.24 1.44 -4.50
CA TYR A 249 -24.08 2.64 -4.45
C TYR A 249 -24.02 3.34 -3.09
N TRP A 250 -24.01 2.55 -2.00
CA TRP A 250 -23.95 3.11 -0.65
C TRP A 250 -22.68 3.93 -0.40
N VAL A 251 -21.55 3.61 -1.05
CA VAL A 251 -20.30 4.37 -0.91
C VAL A 251 -20.42 5.72 -1.63
N THR A 252 -21.00 5.72 -2.84
CA THR A 252 -21.21 6.95 -3.61
C THR A 252 -22.29 7.83 -2.99
N ASP A 253 -23.35 7.23 -2.43
CA ASP A 253 -24.40 7.92 -1.68
C ASP A 253 -23.85 8.54 -0.39
N MET A 254 -23.08 7.77 0.39
CA MET A 254 -22.36 8.28 1.55
C MET A 254 -21.47 9.47 1.17
N ALA A 255 -20.64 9.33 0.13
CA ALA A 255 -19.79 10.43 -0.33
C ALA A 255 -20.61 11.68 -0.72
N ALA A 256 -21.74 11.50 -1.40
CA ALA A 256 -22.62 12.61 -1.77
C ALA A 256 -23.28 13.28 -0.55
N ARG A 257 -23.77 12.51 0.42
CA ARG A 257 -24.39 13.04 1.66
C ARG A 257 -23.42 13.85 2.52
N PHE A 258 -22.15 13.45 2.54
CA PHE A 258 -21.07 14.20 3.20
C PHE A 258 -20.47 15.31 2.31
N GLY A 259 -21.01 15.55 1.11
CA GLY A 259 -20.52 16.58 0.19
C GLY A 259 -19.11 16.33 -0.38
N LEU A 260 -18.63 15.09 -0.32
CA LEU A 260 -17.27 14.72 -0.71
C LEU A 260 -17.13 14.64 -2.23
N GLN A 261 -16.08 15.28 -2.74
CA GLN A 261 -15.76 15.29 -4.17
C GLN A 261 -14.58 14.36 -4.49
N VAL A 262 -14.60 13.77 -5.68
CA VAL A 262 -13.50 12.90 -6.14
C VAL A 262 -12.26 13.74 -6.42
N GLN A 263 -11.14 13.37 -5.78
CA GLN A 263 -9.87 14.06 -5.85
C GLN A 263 -8.80 13.26 -6.61
N ARG A 264 -7.94 13.96 -7.35
CA ARG A 264 -6.79 13.37 -8.06
C ARG A 264 -5.49 13.49 -7.26
N VAL A 265 -5.54 13.20 -5.96
CA VAL A 265 -4.38 13.33 -5.08
C VAL A 265 -3.36 12.19 -5.22
N SER A 266 -2.07 12.54 -5.19
CA SER A 266 -0.94 11.63 -5.14
C SER A 266 -0.01 12.07 -4.00
N LYS A 267 0.07 11.28 -2.92
CA LYS A 267 0.91 11.61 -1.75
C LYS A 267 2.36 11.94 -2.13
N TYR A 268 2.93 11.21 -3.10
CA TYR A 268 4.27 11.50 -3.62
C TYR A 268 4.37 12.89 -4.29
N CYS A 269 3.41 13.22 -5.17
CA CYS A 269 3.43 14.50 -5.89
C CYS A 269 3.21 15.66 -4.93
N GLN A 270 2.28 15.48 -3.99
CA GLN A 270 2.03 16.45 -2.93
C GLN A 270 3.29 16.69 -2.08
N SER A 271 4.07 15.64 -1.78
CA SER A 271 5.34 15.79 -1.06
C SER A 271 6.37 16.58 -1.87
N VAL A 272 6.55 16.25 -3.15
CA VAL A 272 7.48 16.95 -4.05
C VAL A 272 7.14 18.44 -4.15
N GLU A 273 5.87 18.76 -4.35
CA GLU A 273 5.38 20.14 -4.51
C GLU A 273 5.43 20.93 -3.20
N ALA A 274 5.03 20.32 -2.08
CA ALA A 274 5.11 20.98 -0.78
C ALA A 274 6.56 21.40 -0.49
N HIS A 275 7.53 20.52 -0.75
CA HIS A 275 8.97 20.77 -0.59
C HIS A 275 9.62 21.62 -1.68
N GLY A 276 8.84 22.24 -2.57
CA GLY A 276 9.36 23.18 -3.56
C GLY A 276 10.28 22.56 -4.61
N MET A 277 10.31 21.23 -4.70
CA MET A 277 11.15 20.51 -5.66
C MET A 277 10.61 20.62 -7.10
N ALA A 278 9.30 20.93 -7.23
CA ALA A 278 8.64 21.22 -8.49
C ALA A 278 7.54 22.29 -8.28
N PRO A 279 7.15 23.04 -9.33
CA PRO A 279 6.00 23.93 -9.26
C PRO A 279 4.71 23.19 -8.87
N ARG A 280 3.84 23.85 -8.12
CA ARG A 280 2.53 23.29 -7.72
C ARG A 280 1.67 23.00 -8.97
N SER A 281 1.25 21.75 -9.12
CA SER A 281 0.33 21.37 -10.20
C SER A 281 -1.12 21.76 -9.90
N VAL A 282 -1.99 21.66 -10.90
CA VAL A 282 -3.46 21.81 -10.74
C VAL A 282 -4.09 20.78 -9.79
N PHE A 283 -3.34 19.74 -9.39
CA PHE A 283 -3.78 18.73 -8.43
C PHE A 283 -3.21 18.94 -7.03
N HIS A 284 -2.38 19.98 -6.84
CA HIS A 284 -1.81 20.33 -5.56
C HIS A 284 -2.92 20.74 -4.59
N LEU A 285 -2.94 20.12 -3.42
CA LEU A 285 -3.85 20.54 -2.36
C LEU A 285 -3.25 21.74 -1.64
N PRO A 286 -4.03 22.81 -1.36
CA PRO A 286 -3.55 23.94 -0.60
C PRO A 286 -3.02 23.49 0.77
N GLU A 287 -1.84 23.98 1.10
CA GLU A 287 -1.36 24.02 2.48
C GLU A 287 -2.11 25.18 3.15
N GLU A 288 -3.32 24.97 3.68
CA GLU A 288 -3.88 25.92 4.65
C GLU A 288 -2.89 26.04 5.82
N ASP A 289 -2.65 27.25 6.31
CA ASP A 289 -1.58 27.67 7.22
C ASP A 289 -1.29 26.68 8.36
N VAL A 290 -0.49 25.66 8.04
CA VAL A 290 0.02 24.69 9.01
C VAL A 290 1.53 24.85 9.00
N VAL A 291 1.98 26.04 9.44
CA VAL A 291 3.30 26.20 10.03
C VAL A 291 3.26 25.55 11.42
N ALA A 292 3.04 24.24 11.45
CA ALA A 292 3.13 23.46 12.67
C ALA A 292 4.10 22.32 12.39
N GLU A 293 5.32 22.49 12.89
CA GLU A 293 6.32 21.42 13.00
C GLU A 293 5.63 20.20 13.60
N ALA A 294 5.53 19.12 12.83
CA ALA A 294 4.76 17.97 13.25
C ALA A 294 5.66 17.06 14.11
N ARG A 295 5.44 17.10 15.43
CA ARG A 295 6.07 16.17 16.40
C ARG A 295 5.93 14.70 15.92
N PRO A 296 6.89 13.81 16.26
CA PRO A 296 6.85 12.38 15.93
C PRO A 296 5.49 11.77 16.25
N LEU A 297 5.07 10.72 15.52
CA LEU A 297 3.76 10.08 15.64
C LEU A 297 3.52 9.35 17.00
N GLY A 298 4.36 9.60 18.01
CA GLY A 298 4.30 9.00 19.34
C GLY A 298 3.36 9.73 20.31
N SER A 299 2.58 8.91 21.04
CA SER A 299 1.63 9.18 22.13
C SER A 299 0.55 10.26 21.91
N VAL A 300 -0.70 9.79 21.85
CA VAL A 300 -1.83 10.59 22.33
C VAL A 300 -1.59 10.77 23.82
N VAL A 301 -1.17 11.96 24.24
CA VAL A 301 -1.22 12.33 25.65
C VAL A 301 -2.69 12.50 25.99
N GLU A 302 -3.19 11.63 26.87
CA GLU A 302 -4.49 11.71 27.50
C GLU A 302 -4.66 13.11 28.13
N ALA A 303 -5.79 13.77 27.86
CA ALA A 303 -6.07 15.07 28.47
C ALA A 303 -6.06 14.91 30.00
N PRO A 304 -5.47 15.85 30.77
CA PRO A 304 -5.50 15.75 32.23
C PRO A 304 -6.95 15.80 32.72
N PRO A 305 -7.32 14.99 33.73
CA PRO A 305 -8.67 15.03 34.28
C PRO A 305 -8.96 16.41 34.89
N PRO A 306 -10.22 16.88 34.85
CA PRO A 306 -10.57 18.19 35.37
C PRO A 306 -10.30 18.26 36.87
N VAL A 307 -9.59 19.31 37.27
CA VAL A 307 -9.39 19.69 38.67
C VAL A 307 -10.75 20.03 39.29
N PRO A 308 -11.18 19.41 40.40
CA PRO A 308 -12.38 19.85 41.08
C PRO A 308 -12.14 21.22 41.73
N THR A 309 -12.87 22.23 41.26
CA THR A 309 -12.94 23.55 41.89
C THR A 309 -13.57 23.41 43.27
N ALA A 310 -12.81 23.79 44.30
CA ALA A 310 -13.33 24.01 45.64
C ALA A 310 -14.38 25.13 45.63
N GLY A 311 -15.56 24.85 46.18
CA GLY A 311 -16.58 25.83 46.52
C GLY A 311 -17.14 25.47 47.88
N GLY A 312 -16.66 26.14 48.92
CA GLY A 312 -17.13 25.97 50.28
C GLY A 312 -18.36 26.81 50.60
N ALA A 313 -19.06 26.41 51.67
CA ALA A 313 -19.78 27.23 52.65
C ALA A 313 -20.55 26.24 53.56
N SER A 314 -20.18 26.05 54.84
CA SER A 314 -20.46 26.87 56.02
C SER A 314 -21.71 26.43 56.79
N SER A 315 -21.67 26.65 58.11
CA SER A 315 -22.68 26.38 59.16
C SER A 315 -22.72 24.91 59.62
N GLY A 316 -22.65 24.55 60.90
CA GLY A 316 -22.71 25.24 62.19
C GLY A 316 -22.94 24.16 63.27
N PRO A 317 -22.74 24.45 64.56
CA PRO A 317 -22.39 23.43 65.56
C PRO A 317 -23.61 22.78 66.22
N ARG A 318 -23.44 21.61 66.85
CA ARG A 318 -24.06 21.24 68.14
C ARG A 318 -23.62 19.86 68.64
N SER A 319 -23.29 19.86 69.94
CA SER A 319 -23.27 18.77 70.93
C SER A 319 -22.15 17.75 70.87
#